data_AF-A0A526TN69-F1
#
_entry.id   AF-A0A526TN69-F1
#
_cell.length_a   1.000
_cell.length_b   1.000
_cell.length_c   1.000
_cell.angle_alpha   90.00
_cell.angle_beta   90.00
_cell.angle_gamma   90.00
#
_symmetry.space_group_name_H-M   'P 1'
#
loop_
_entity.id
_entity.type
_entity.pdbx_description
1 polymer ?
#
loop_
_entity_poly.entity_id
_entity_poly.type
_entity_poly.pdbx_seq_one_letter_code
_entity_poly.pdbx_strand_id
1 'polypeptide(L)' 'GSITASLARFGIDDYLRQSTVLSARHADAADLADLDLQPGAIVLVTVAVNVTPDGQPIQFSESRFPAERVELKLSAL' A
#
# COMPACT_ATOMS: atom_id res chain seq x y z
N GLY A 1 -8.68 -9.85 6.49
CA GLY A 1 -7.51 -10.64 6.94
C GLY A 1 -6.39 -9.68 7.32
N SER A 2 -5.37 -10.12 8.07
CA SER A 2 -4.21 -9.30 8.43
C SER A 2 -2.96 -9.88 7.75
N ILE A 3 -2.23 -9.04 7.01
CA ILE A 3 -0.97 -9.44 6.38
C ILE A 3 0.02 -9.94 7.44
N THR A 4 0.19 -9.19 8.52
CA THR A 4 1.10 -9.53 9.62
C THR A 4 0.74 -10.89 10.23
N ALA A 5 -0.54 -11.13 10.53
CA ALA A 5 -0.96 -12.41 11.09
C ALA A 5 -0.79 -13.57 10.11
N SER A 6 -0.98 -13.33 8.81
CA SER A 6 -0.71 -14.34 7.78
C SER A 6 0.77 -14.67 7.69
N LEU A 7 1.65 -13.66 7.65
CA LEU A 7 3.11 -13.86 7.58
C LEU A 7 3.64 -14.64 8.79
N ALA A 8 3.15 -14.34 9.99
CA ALA A 8 3.50 -15.08 11.20
C ALA A 8 3.12 -16.58 11.11
N ARG A 9 1.99 -16.92 10.49
CA ARG A 9 1.60 -18.33 10.27
C ARG A 9 2.55 -19.09 9.33
N PHE A 10 3.36 -18.39 8.55
CA PHE A 10 4.37 -18.96 7.66
C PHE A 10 5.80 -18.79 8.22
N GLY A 11 5.95 -18.48 9.50
CA GLY A 11 7.26 -18.41 10.18
C GLY A 11 8.01 -17.09 9.98
N ILE A 12 7.32 -16.04 9.53
CA ILE A 12 7.87 -14.68 9.46
C ILE A 12 7.32 -13.88 10.65
N ASP A 13 8.02 -13.96 11.77
CA ASP A 13 7.58 -13.39 13.04
C ASP A 13 7.72 -11.87 13.09
N ASP A 14 8.65 -11.31 12.32
CA ASP A 14 8.88 -9.87 12.22
C ASP A 14 9.29 -9.45 10.81
N TYR A 15 8.98 -8.21 10.46
CA TYR A 15 9.41 -7.58 9.22
C TYR A 15 9.45 -6.07 9.36
N LEU A 16 10.33 -5.45 8.58
CA LEU A 16 10.49 -4.00 8.51
C LEU A 16 9.93 -3.48 7.18
N ARG A 17 9.35 -2.28 7.23
CA ARG A 17 9.04 -1.52 6.01
C ARG A 17 10.34 -0.93 5.47
N GLN A 18 10.87 -1.51 4.39
CA GLN A 18 12.10 -1.00 3.77
C GLN A 18 11.84 0.31 3.03
N SER A 19 10.73 0.37 2.28
CA SER A 19 10.37 1.55 1.52
C SER A 19 8.86 1.69 1.36
N THR A 20 8.43 2.93 1.17
CA THR A 20 7.10 3.26 0.65
C THR A 20 7.24 4.43 -0.29
N VAL A 21 6.76 4.28 -1.52
CA VAL A 21 6.65 5.34 -2.51
C VAL A 21 5.19 5.73 -2.61
N LEU A 22 4.88 7.00 -2.33
CA LEU A 22 3.55 7.58 -2.50
C LEU A 22 3.52 8.44 -3.75
N SER A 23 2.56 8.19 -4.62
CA SER A 23 2.28 9.01 -5.81
C SER A 23 0.78 9.28 -5.94
N ALA A 24 0.43 10.21 -6.82
CA ALA A 24 -0.95 10.48 -7.21
C ALA A 24 -1.07 10.39 -8.74
N ARG A 25 -2.15 9.81 -9.22
CA ARG A 25 -2.48 9.73 -10.66
C ARG A 25 -3.99 9.77 -10.88
N HIS A 26 -4.41 10.03 -12.11
CA HIS A 26 -5.80 9.79 -12.49
C HIS A 26 -6.16 8.31 -12.31
N ALA A 27 -7.39 8.07 -11.85
CA ALA A 27 -8.00 6.76 -11.77
C ALA A 27 -8.09 6.14 -13.17
N ASP A 28 -7.66 4.88 -13.31
CA ASP A 28 -7.90 4.09 -14.52
C ASP A 28 -9.28 3.39 -14.43
N ALA A 29 -9.66 2.66 -15.48
CA ALA A 29 -10.97 2.00 -15.52
C ALA A 29 -11.18 0.98 -14.38
N ALA A 30 -10.11 0.30 -13.94
CA ALA A 30 -10.20 -0.63 -12.82
C ALA A 30 -10.36 0.13 -11.51
N ASP A 31 -9.64 1.22 -11.31
CA ASP A 31 -9.81 2.08 -10.13
C ASP A 31 -11.22 2.65 -10.05
N LEU A 32 -11.80 3.09 -11.18
CA LEU A 32 -13.17 3.59 -11.22
C LEU A 32 -14.18 2.54 -10.77
N ALA A 33 -14.02 1.30 -11.25
CA ALA A 33 -14.92 0.20 -10.93
C ALA A 33 -14.73 -0.30 -9.49
N ASP A 34 -13.49 -0.59 -9.09
CA ASP A 34 -13.16 -1.21 -7.81
C ASP A 34 -13.37 -0.27 -6.63
N LEU A 35 -13.17 1.04 -6.84
CA LEU A 35 -13.30 2.06 -5.80
C LEU A 35 -14.61 2.85 -5.90
N ASP A 36 -15.47 2.60 -6.89
CA ASP A 36 -16.71 3.34 -7.14
C ASP A 36 -16.44 4.86 -7.26
N LEU A 37 -15.61 5.22 -8.25
CA LEU A 37 -15.17 6.59 -8.50
C LEU A 37 -15.77 7.17 -9.77
N GLN A 38 -15.88 8.51 -9.79
CA GLN A 38 -16.29 9.24 -10.98
C GLN A 38 -15.11 9.43 -11.95
N PRO A 39 -15.36 9.47 -13.27
CA PRO A 39 -14.33 9.77 -14.26
C PRO A 39 -13.56 11.05 -13.92
N GLY A 40 -12.24 11.01 -14.08
CA GLY A 40 -11.35 12.13 -13.74
C GLY A 40 -10.88 12.17 -12.29
N ALA A 41 -11.40 11.29 -11.41
CA ALA A 41 -10.93 11.17 -10.02
C ALA A 41 -9.42 10.93 -9.93
N ILE A 42 -8.83 11.36 -8.83
CA ILE A 42 -7.43 11.10 -8.48
C ILE A 42 -7.38 9.96 -7.48
N VAL A 43 -6.44 9.03 -7.69
CA VAL A 43 -6.07 8.00 -6.73
C VAL A 43 -4.68 8.26 -6.19
N LEU A 44 -4.53 8.10 -4.88
CA LEU A 44 -3.24 7.98 -4.24
C LEU A 44 -2.78 6.53 -4.35
N VAL A 45 -1.54 6.31 -4.78
CA VAL A 45 -0.97 4.98 -4.94
C VAL A 45 0.24 4.86 -4.02
N THR A 46 0.22 3.85 -3.16
CA THR A 46 1.38 3.51 -2.32
C THR A 46 1.97 2.20 -2.79
N VAL A 47 3.25 2.21 -3.15
CA VAL A 47 4.04 1.01 -3.40
C VAL A 47 4.97 0.78 -2.22
N ALA A 48 4.85 -0.37 -1.56
CA ALA A 48 5.64 -0.71 -0.38
C ALA A 48 6.36 -2.04 -0.54
N VAL A 49 7.58 -2.09 0.01
CA VAL A 49 8.38 -3.31 0.13
C VAL A 49 8.65 -3.56 1.61
N ASN A 50 8.34 -4.79 2.05
CA ASN A 50 8.77 -5.28 3.35
C ASN A 50 9.89 -6.30 3.22
N VAL A 51 10.78 -6.25 4.19
CA VAL A 51 11.91 -7.14 4.35
C VAL A 51 11.88 -7.80 5.72
N THR A 52 12.45 -8.99 5.84
CA THR A 52 12.83 -9.54 7.15
C THR A 52 13.89 -8.66 7.84
N PRO A 53 14.17 -8.86 9.14
CA PRO A 53 15.21 -8.11 9.85
C PRO A 53 16.62 -8.23 9.26
N ASP A 54 16.94 -9.33 8.57
CA ASP A 54 18.18 -9.55 7.82
C ASP A 54 18.16 -8.95 6.39
N GLY A 55 17.08 -8.26 6.02
CA GLY A 55 16.99 -7.50 4.78
C GLY A 55 16.47 -8.28 3.56
N GLN A 56 16.02 -9.52 3.73
CA GLN A 56 15.45 -10.31 2.65
C GLN A 56 14.04 -9.81 2.29
N PRO A 57 13.75 -9.42 1.03
CA PRO A 57 12.40 -9.01 0.63
C PRO A 57 11.40 -10.15 0.73
N ILE A 58 10.25 -9.87 1.34
CA ILE A 58 9.19 -10.85 1.61
C ILE A 58 7.81 -10.42 1.10
N GLN A 59 7.61 -9.12 0.89
CA GLN A 59 6.31 -8.62 0.45
C GLN A 59 6.49 -7.40 -0.44
N PHE A 60 5.80 -7.44 -1.58
CA PHE A 60 5.48 -6.27 -2.39
C PHE A 60 3.98 -5.98 -2.25
N SER A 61 3.61 -4.72 -2.09
CA SER A 61 2.21 -4.31 -2.14
C SER A 61 2.05 -2.99 -2.88
N GLU A 62 1.06 -2.95 -3.76
CA GLU A 62 0.50 -1.72 -4.31
C GLU A 62 -0.89 -1.54 -3.70
N SER A 63 -1.15 -0.39 -3.09
CA SER A 63 -2.46 -0.02 -2.56
C SER A 63 -2.93 1.28 -3.18
N ARG A 64 -4.22 1.38 -3.43
CA ARG A 64 -4.84 2.51 -4.12
C ARG A 64 -5.94 3.07 -3.24
N PHE A 65 -5.90 4.38 -3.04
CA PHE A 65 -6.84 5.10 -2.20
C PHE A 65 -7.52 6.20 -3.01
N PRO A 66 -8.85 6.34 -2.91
CA PRO A 66 -9.56 7.46 -3.51
C PRO A 66 -9.15 8.76 -2.80
N ALA A 67 -8.49 9.67 -3.52
CA ALA A 67 -7.87 10.86 -2.91
C ALA A 67 -8.90 11.81 -2.27
N GLU A 68 -10.15 11.77 -2.72
CA GLU A 68 -11.23 12.62 -2.18
C GLU A 68 -11.77 12.12 -0.82
N ARG A 69 -11.53 10.86 -0.46
CA ARG A 69 -12.07 10.21 0.75
C ARG A 69 -11.00 9.85 1.78
N VAL A 70 -9.72 9.87 1.41
CA VAL A 70 -8.62 9.37 2.26
C VAL A 70 -7.54 10.41 2.41
N GLU A 71 -7.17 10.69 3.65
CA GLU A 71 -5.98 11.46 4.01
C GLU A 71 -4.88 10.52 4.51
N LEU A 72 -3.67 10.67 3.98
CA LEU A 72 -2.47 9.98 4.46
C LEU A 72 -1.57 10.96 5.19
N LYS A 73 -1.44 10.81 6.51
CA LYS A 73 -0.55 11.62 7.31
C LYS A 73 0.85 11.01 7.34
N LEU A 74 1.83 11.76 6.86
CA LEU A 74 3.24 11.43 6.94
C LEU A 74 3.90 12.37 7.95
N SER A 75 4.73 11.82 8.83
CA SER A 75 5.56 12.60 9.75
C SER A 75 6.97 12.04 9.73
N ALA A 76 7.94 12.92 9.52
CA ALA A 76 9.31 12.64 9.91
C ALA A 76 9.43 12.82 11.43
N LEU A 77 10.26 12.00 12.07
CA LEU A 77 10.71 12.23 13.44
C LEU A 77 11.66 13.42 13.50
#